data_AF-A0A8H3LCR3-F1
#
_entry.id   AF-A0A8H3LCR3-F1
#
_cell.length_a   1.000
_cell.length_b   1.000
_cell.length_c   1.000
_cell.angle_alpha   90.00
_cell.angle_beta   90.00
_cell.angle_gamma   90.00
#
_symmetry.space_group_name_H-M   'P 1'
#
loop_
_entity.id
_entity.type
_entity.pdbx_description
1 polymer ?
#
loop_
_entity_poly.entity_id
_entity_poly.type
_entity_poly.pdbx_seq_one_letter_code
_entity_poly.pdbx_strand_id
1 'polypeptide(L)'
;MYVDPSKDYEYGQLSCSEPLIVTNEHEHHSIFSQPVSSNVIGPSINVNEDGQNVLNVPQACIYNYILPAADSSDYQNFLRCNHFIMFRRCVQKALPRSDTKNCSKIAQISWESADKEFKEFFKKYTERVLNSRKKMVFKIVTNKRKSKKKV
;
A
#
# COMPACT_ATOMS: atom_id res chain seq x y z
N MET A 1 -35.87 -19.38 -49.34
CA MET A 1 -34.90 -18.55 -50.08
C MET A 1 -33.72 -18.33 -49.15
N TYR A 2 -32.67 -19.13 -49.34
CA TYR A 2 -31.41 -19.03 -48.61
C TYR A 2 -30.56 -17.93 -49.29
N VAL A 3 -29.98 -17.05 -48.50
CA VAL A 3 -29.04 -16.03 -49.00
C VAL A 3 -27.68 -16.36 -48.41
N ASP A 4 -26.79 -16.80 -49.28
CA ASP A 4 -25.36 -16.96 -49.07
C ASP A 4 -24.69 -15.67 -49.59
N PRO A 5 -23.75 -15.09 -48.84
CA PRO A 5 -22.65 -14.44 -49.52
C PRO A 5 -21.30 -14.75 -48.87
N SER A 6 -20.61 -15.73 -49.46
CA SER A 6 -19.16 -15.77 -49.61
C SER A 6 -18.62 -14.38 -50.00
N LYS A 7 -17.74 -13.81 -49.18
CA LYS A 7 -16.86 -12.71 -49.58
C LYS A 7 -15.48 -12.92 -49.01
N ASP A 8 -14.61 -13.32 -49.92
CA ASP A 8 -13.17 -13.32 -49.82
C ASP A 8 -12.67 -11.89 -49.53
N TYR A 9 -11.82 -11.76 -48.51
CA TYR A 9 -10.95 -10.59 -48.34
C TYR A 9 -9.51 -11.08 -48.27
N GLU A 10 -8.95 -11.24 -49.46
CA GLU A 10 -7.52 -11.27 -49.72
C GLU A 10 -7.03 -9.81 -49.70
N TYR A 11 -6.29 -9.40 -48.66
CA TYR A 11 -5.57 -8.13 -48.67
C TYR A 11 -4.08 -8.41 -48.62
N GLY A 12 -3.45 -8.02 -49.71
CA GLY A 12 -2.11 -8.38 -50.11
C GLY A 12 -0.99 -7.84 -49.23
N GLN A 13 0.15 -8.50 -49.45
CA GLN A 13 1.48 -8.24 -48.96
C GLN A 13 1.87 -6.76 -49.01
N LEU A 14 2.11 -6.17 -47.85
CA LEU A 14 2.97 -4.98 -47.71
C LEU A 14 4.38 -5.46 -47.37
N SER A 15 5.21 -5.51 -48.41
CA SER A 15 6.66 -5.64 -48.34
C SER A 15 7.24 -4.42 -47.62
N CYS A 16 7.57 -4.57 -46.34
CA CYS A 16 8.42 -3.62 -45.63
C CYS A 16 9.87 -3.94 -46.00
N SER A 17 10.44 -3.09 -46.85
CA SER A 17 11.87 -3.04 -47.15
C SER A 17 12.64 -2.71 -45.86
N GLU A 18 13.68 -3.50 -45.58
CA GLU A 18 14.68 -3.23 -44.54
C GLU A 18 15.42 -1.91 -44.82
N PRO A 19 15.56 -1.01 -43.84
CA PRO A 19 16.63 -0.03 -43.87
C PRO A 19 17.93 -0.68 -43.39
N LEU A 20 18.90 -0.76 -44.30
CA LEU A 20 20.32 -1.00 -44.00
C LEU A 20 20.83 0.11 -43.07
N ILE A 21 20.99 -0.19 -41.78
CA ILE A 21 21.71 0.69 -40.86
C ILE A 21 23.19 0.33 -40.95
N VAL A 22 23.91 1.14 -41.73
CA VAL A 22 25.36 1.24 -41.70
C VAL A 22 25.79 1.73 -40.32
N THR A 23 26.71 0.98 -39.72
CA THR A 23 27.40 1.28 -38.47
C THR A 23 28.04 2.67 -38.51
N ASN A 24 27.59 3.57 -37.65
CA ASN A 24 28.41 4.69 -37.20
C ASN A 24 28.53 4.64 -35.68
N GLU A 25 29.78 4.48 -35.27
CA GLU A 25 30.27 4.48 -33.91
C GLU A 25 30.17 5.89 -33.32
N HIS A 26 30.17 5.97 -31.99
CA HIS A 26 29.99 7.17 -31.16
C HIS A 26 28.56 7.67 -31.00
N GLU A 27 27.90 7.19 -29.93
CA GLU A 27 27.41 8.10 -28.88
C GLU A 27 27.12 7.33 -27.59
N HIS A 28 27.69 7.86 -26.50
CA HIS A 28 27.66 7.30 -25.16
C HIS A 28 26.25 7.43 -24.54
N HIS A 29 25.36 6.48 -24.82
CA HIS A 29 24.25 6.22 -23.92
C HIS A 29 24.71 5.25 -22.85
N SER A 30 25.20 5.82 -21.75
CA SER A 30 25.39 5.14 -20.48
C SER A 30 24.03 4.62 -20.00
N ILE A 31 23.60 3.48 -20.54
CA ILE A 31 22.56 2.64 -19.96
C ILE A 31 23.16 2.19 -18.64
N PHE A 32 22.77 2.88 -17.58
CA PHE A 32 23.11 2.53 -16.21
C PHE A 32 22.42 1.20 -15.90
N SER A 33 23.02 0.10 -16.33
CA SER A 33 22.69 -1.23 -15.88
C SER A 33 23.03 -1.29 -14.40
N GLN A 34 22.07 -0.92 -13.55
CA GLN A 34 22.17 -1.25 -12.14
C GLN A 34 22.26 -2.76 -12.01
N PRO A 35 23.19 -3.28 -11.20
CA PRO A 35 23.19 -4.69 -10.87
C PRO A 35 21.84 -5.00 -10.18
N VAL A 36 21.03 -5.83 -10.83
CA VAL A 36 19.91 -6.53 -10.21
C VAL A 36 20.48 -7.56 -9.24
N SER A 37 21.02 -7.06 -8.12
CA SER A 37 21.05 -7.82 -6.89
C SER A 37 19.58 -8.02 -6.51
N SER A 38 19.12 -9.26 -6.51
CA SER A 38 17.80 -9.65 -6.04
C SER A 38 17.70 -9.50 -4.51
N ASN A 39 17.99 -8.31 -4.01
CA ASN A 39 17.53 -7.91 -2.70
C ASN A 39 16.06 -7.54 -2.90
N VAL A 40 15.15 -8.43 -2.53
CA VAL A 40 13.73 -8.08 -2.45
C VAL A 40 13.63 -6.92 -1.47
N ILE A 41 13.49 -5.70 -1.98
CA ILE A 41 13.42 -4.49 -1.16
C ILE A 41 12.07 -4.52 -0.44
N GLY A 42 12.10 -4.91 0.84
CA GLY A 42 10.93 -4.91 1.73
C GLY A 42 10.41 -3.50 2.00
N PRO A 43 9.20 -3.37 2.58
CA PRO A 43 8.72 -2.08 3.03
C PRO A 43 9.62 -1.52 4.15
N SER A 44 9.76 -0.20 4.20
CA SER A 44 10.63 0.47 5.16
C SER A 44 9.98 1.71 5.76
N ILE A 45 10.51 2.12 6.92
CA ILE A 45 10.14 3.36 7.61
C ILE A 45 11.38 4.24 7.72
N ASN A 46 11.28 5.45 7.20
CA ASN A 46 12.31 6.47 7.33
C ASN A 46 11.77 7.65 8.13
N VAL A 47 12.65 8.59 8.49
CA VAL A 47 12.28 9.86 9.10
C VAL A 47 12.65 10.97 8.11
N ASN A 48 11.72 11.89 7.83
CA ASN A 48 12.00 13.05 6.98
C ASN A 48 12.73 14.17 7.76
N GLU A 49 13.09 15.25 7.06
CA GLU A 49 13.75 16.41 7.66
C GLU A 49 12.89 17.06 8.78
N ASP A 50 11.57 16.94 8.69
CA ASP A 50 10.61 17.43 9.69
C ASP A 50 10.42 16.47 10.89
N GLY A 51 11.16 15.36 10.96
CA GLY A 51 11.04 14.38 12.05
C GLY A 51 9.81 13.47 11.98
N GLN A 52 9.07 13.48 10.86
CA GLN A 52 7.90 12.65 10.63
C GLN A 52 8.27 11.28 10.09
N ASN A 53 7.52 10.25 10.49
CA ASN A 53 7.73 8.90 9.99
C ASN A 53 7.14 8.77 8.59
N VAL A 54 7.93 8.22 7.68
CA VAL A 54 7.62 8.09 6.26
C VAL A 54 7.63 6.61 5.86
N LEU A 55 6.52 6.16 5.27
CA LEU A 55 6.32 4.80 4.81
C LEU A 55 6.70 4.66 3.33
N ASN A 56 7.52 3.64 3.06
CA ASN A 56 7.82 3.17 1.71
C ASN A 56 7.37 1.71 1.57
N VAL A 57 6.64 1.42 0.50
CA VAL A 57 6.19 0.07 0.12
C VAL A 57 6.46 -0.11 -1.37
N PRO A 58 7.67 -0.56 -1.75
CA PRO A 58 8.05 -0.72 -3.16
C PRO A 58 7.10 -1.64 -3.95
N GLN A 59 6.60 -2.70 -3.30
CA GLN A 59 5.64 -3.66 -3.87
C GLN A 59 4.31 -3.01 -4.31
N ALA A 60 4.03 -1.82 -3.79
CA ALA A 60 2.79 -1.07 -4.00
C ALA A 60 3.02 0.24 -4.76
N CYS A 61 4.26 0.53 -5.17
CA CYS A 61 4.68 1.85 -5.66
C CYS A 61 4.33 3.00 -4.68
N ILE A 62 4.30 2.73 -3.37
CA ILE A 62 4.11 3.76 -2.34
C ILE A 62 5.49 4.24 -1.92
N TYR A 63 5.78 5.50 -2.18
CA TYR A 63 7.03 6.15 -1.76
C TYR A 63 6.71 7.45 -1.04
N ASN A 64 7.47 7.73 0.01
CA ASN A 64 7.38 8.96 0.79
C ASN A 64 6.00 9.24 1.40
N TYR A 65 5.23 8.20 1.77
CA TYR A 65 3.93 8.39 2.40
C TYR A 65 4.09 8.80 3.87
N ILE A 66 3.72 10.02 4.23
CA ILE A 66 3.81 10.52 5.60
C ILE A 66 2.77 9.81 6.48
N LEU A 67 3.24 9.15 7.53
CA LEU A 67 2.36 8.53 8.51
C LEU A 67 1.71 9.61 9.39
N PRO A 68 0.39 9.55 9.62
CA PRO A 68 -0.27 10.47 10.53
C PRO A 68 0.34 10.41 11.95
N ALA A 69 0.25 11.49 12.70
CA ALA A 69 0.63 11.48 14.11
C ALA A 69 -0.25 10.50 14.91
N ALA A 70 0.30 9.91 15.99
CA ALA A 70 -0.39 8.86 16.74
C ALA A 70 -1.67 9.35 17.47
N ASP A 71 -1.82 10.65 17.63
CA ASP A 71 -2.97 11.37 18.19
C ASP A 71 -3.87 11.99 17.11
N SER A 72 -3.58 11.77 15.83
CA SER A 72 -4.38 12.28 14.71
C SER A 72 -5.85 11.83 14.79
N SER A 73 -6.75 12.71 14.34
CA SER A 73 -8.19 12.41 14.18
C SER A 73 -8.45 11.20 13.30
N ASP A 74 -7.50 10.88 12.42
CA ASP A 74 -7.49 9.68 11.59
C ASP A 74 -7.71 8.39 12.36
N TYR A 75 -7.34 8.35 13.64
CA TYR A 75 -7.42 7.16 14.48
C TYR A 75 -8.61 7.15 15.45
N GLN A 76 -9.47 8.17 15.45
CA GLN A 76 -10.55 8.31 16.43
C GLN A 76 -11.51 7.11 16.52
N ASN A 77 -11.78 6.43 15.40
CA ASN A 77 -12.74 5.33 15.33
C ASN A 77 -12.13 3.92 15.54
N PHE A 78 -10.85 3.80 15.86
CA PHE A 78 -10.11 2.53 15.85
C PHE A 78 -10.21 1.66 17.13
N LEU A 79 -11.38 1.20 17.57
CA LEU A 79 -11.53 0.51 18.87
C LEU A 79 -10.53 -0.63 19.15
N ARG A 80 -10.20 -1.45 18.15
CA ARG A 80 -9.20 -2.53 18.24
C ARG A 80 -8.46 -2.64 16.92
N CYS A 81 -7.13 -2.58 16.96
CA CYS A 81 -6.28 -2.70 15.79
C CYS A 81 -5.00 -3.45 16.16
N ASN A 82 -4.67 -4.53 15.44
CA ASN A 82 -3.34 -5.12 15.54
C ASN A 82 -2.36 -4.35 14.62
N HIS A 83 -1.07 -4.59 14.78
CA HIS A 83 -0.02 -3.87 14.05
C HIS A 83 -0.06 -4.08 12.53
N PHE A 84 -0.44 -5.28 12.06
CA PHE A 84 -0.65 -5.53 10.63
C PHE A 84 -1.84 -4.76 10.06
N ILE A 85 -2.97 -4.70 10.80
CA ILE A 85 -4.16 -3.96 10.38
C ILE A 85 -3.84 -2.45 10.33
N MET A 86 -2.99 -1.95 11.23
CA MET A 86 -2.53 -0.56 11.21
C MET A 86 -1.73 -0.27 9.93
N PHE A 87 -0.78 -1.14 9.59
CA PHE A 87 -0.04 -1.04 8.34
C PHE A 87 -0.95 -1.09 7.11
N ARG A 88 -1.86 -2.08 7.03
CA ARG A 88 -2.82 -2.22 5.92
C ARG A 88 -3.66 -0.97 5.72
N ARG A 89 -4.02 -0.27 6.80
CA ARG A 89 -4.76 1.00 6.73
C ARG A 89 -3.92 2.12 6.15
N CYS A 90 -2.64 2.19 6.48
CA CYS A 90 -1.71 3.13 5.88
C CYS A 90 -1.61 2.88 4.36
N VAL A 91 -1.53 1.61 3.94
CA VAL A 91 -1.56 1.22 2.52
C VAL A 91 -2.87 1.66 1.84
N GLN A 92 -4.01 1.42 2.47
CA GLN A 92 -5.32 1.85 1.94
C GLN A 92 -5.43 3.37 1.79
N LYS A 93 -4.88 4.13 2.74
CA LYS A 93 -4.86 5.60 2.66
C LYS A 93 -3.90 6.12 1.59
N ALA A 94 -2.75 5.47 1.43
CA ALA A 94 -1.78 5.80 0.38
C ALA A 94 -2.31 5.50 -1.03
N LEU A 95 -3.23 4.54 -1.16
CA LEU A 95 -3.82 4.10 -2.43
C LEU A 95 -5.36 4.33 -2.46
N PRO A 96 -5.83 5.59 -2.49
CA PRO A 96 -7.26 5.90 -2.34
C PRO A 96 -8.14 5.38 -3.49
N ARG A 97 -7.55 5.10 -4.65
CA ARG A 97 -8.25 4.57 -5.84
C ARG A 97 -8.24 3.04 -5.93
N SER A 98 -7.50 2.37 -5.04
CA SER A 98 -7.41 0.91 -5.03
C SER A 98 -8.52 0.32 -4.20
N ASP A 99 -9.06 -0.82 -4.65
CA ASP A 99 -10.05 -1.56 -3.92
C ASP A 99 -9.47 -2.20 -2.65
N THR A 100 -10.33 -2.39 -1.66
CA THR A 100 -9.97 -2.93 -0.34
C THR A 100 -9.28 -4.30 -0.45
N LYS A 101 -9.66 -5.14 -1.43
CA LYS A 101 -9.13 -6.49 -1.59
C LYS A 101 -7.69 -6.44 -2.09
N ASN A 102 -7.39 -5.62 -3.10
CA ASN A 102 -6.02 -5.43 -3.58
C ASN A 102 -5.12 -4.80 -2.51
N CYS A 103 -5.58 -3.77 -1.79
CA CYS A 103 -4.81 -3.20 -0.66
C CYS A 103 -4.50 -4.24 0.42
N SER A 104 -5.41 -5.19 0.67
CA SER A 104 -5.19 -6.26 1.65
C SER A 104 -4.15 -7.27 1.18
N LYS A 105 -4.19 -7.66 -0.10
CA LYS A 105 -3.17 -8.53 -0.71
C LYS A 105 -1.79 -7.90 -0.70
N ILE A 106 -1.70 -6.64 -1.14
CA ILE A 106 -0.45 -5.87 -1.15
C ILE A 106 0.13 -5.76 0.26
N ALA A 107 -0.71 -5.40 1.23
CA ALA A 107 -0.28 -5.32 2.63
C ALA A 107 0.23 -6.66 3.15
N GLN A 108 -0.45 -7.77 2.82
CA GLN A 108 0.01 -9.10 3.23
C GLN A 108 1.39 -9.43 2.65
N ILE A 109 1.56 -9.31 1.32
CA ILE A 109 2.82 -9.59 0.63
C ILE A 109 3.96 -8.73 1.20
N SER A 110 3.69 -7.43 1.36
CA SER A 110 4.67 -6.48 1.90
C SER A 110 5.04 -6.83 3.34
N TRP A 111 4.06 -7.17 4.18
CA TRP A 111 4.27 -7.55 5.57
C TRP A 111 5.07 -8.85 5.73
N GLU A 112 4.82 -9.84 4.87
CA GLU A 112 5.58 -11.10 4.85
C GLU A 112 7.06 -10.83 4.53
N SER A 113 7.33 -9.97 3.54
CA SER A 113 8.70 -9.55 3.17
C SER A 113 9.35 -8.54 4.12
N ALA A 114 8.60 -7.97 5.06
CA ALA A 114 9.10 -6.93 5.95
C ALA A 114 10.08 -7.48 6.98
N ASP A 115 11.13 -6.71 7.26
CA ASP A 115 12.09 -7.00 8.30
C ASP A 115 11.48 -6.87 9.72
N LYS A 116 12.29 -7.26 10.72
CA LYS A 116 11.86 -7.21 12.11
C LYS A 116 11.70 -5.76 12.61
N GLU A 117 12.51 -4.84 12.12
CA GLU A 117 12.50 -3.44 12.55
C GLU A 117 11.21 -2.74 12.13
N PHE A 118 10.78 -2.94 10.89
CA PHE A 118 9.51 -2.48 10.36
C PHE A 118 8.32 -2.99 11.17
N LYS A 119 8.32 -4.30 11.47
CA LYS A 119 7.25 -4.93 12.27
C LYS A 119 7.22 -4.39 13.70
N GLU A 120 8.39 -4.20 14.32
CA GLU A 120 8.50 -3.62 15.66
C GLU A 120 8.11 -2.12 15.68
N PHE A 121 8.42 -1.37 14.61
CA PHE A 121 7.93 -0.01 14.44
C PHE A 121 6.39 0.02 14.46
N PHE A 122 5.73 -0.79 13.63
CA PHE A 122 4.27 -0.80 13.56
C PHE A 122 3.63 -1.29 14.86
N LYS A 123 4.29 -2.17 15.60
CA LYS A 123 3.88 -2.55 16.97
C LYS A 123 3.88 -1.34 17.91
N LYS A 124 5.01 -0.65 18.04
CA LYS A 124 5.15 0.54 18.90
C LYS A 124 4.21 1.67 18.46
N TYR A 125 4.09 1.87 17.15
CA TYR A 125 3.21 2.88 16.56
C TYR A 125 1.74 2.60 16.90
N THR A 126 1.30 1.34 16.74
CA THR A 126 -0.07 0.93 17.09
C THR A 126 -0.34 1.08 18.58
N GLU A 127 0.61 0.72 19.44
CA GLU A 127 0.50 0.91 20.89
C GLU A 127 0.33 2.38 21.26
N ARG A 128 1.11 3.29 20.65
CA ARG A 128 0.97 4.74 20.84
C ARG A 128 -0.41 5.24 20.43
N VAL A 129 -0.91 4.83 19.27
CA VAL A 129 -2.24 5.20 18.76
C VAL A 129 -3.37 4.70 19.66
N LEU A 130 -3.24 3.50 20.22
CA LEU A 130 -4.25 2.96 21.14
C LEU A 130 -4.18 3.63 22.52
N ASN A 131 -2.98 3.96 23.00
CA ASN A 131 -2.78 4.61 24.29
C ASN A 131 -3.19 6.10 24.27
N SER A 132 -2.98 6.82 23.17
CA SER A 132 -3.47 8.20 23.01
C SER A 132 -4.99 8.28 23.20
N ARG A 133 -5.72 7.26 22.73
CA ARG A 133 -7.19 7.19 22.86
C ARG A 133 -7.72 6.63 24.17
N LYS A 134 -6.97 5.82 24.93
CA LYS A 134 -7.42 5.37 26.27
C LYS A 134 -7.76 6.54 27.19
N LYS A 135 -7.15 7.72 26.99
CA LYS A 135 -7.49 8.95 27.70
C LYS A 135 -8.91 9.47 27.41
N MET A 136 -9.55 9.04 26.31
CA MET A 136 -10.86 9.53 25.83
C MET A 136 -12.02 8.55 26.05
N VAL A 137 -11.78 7.33 26.52
CA VAL A 137 -12.88 6.34 26.72
C VAL A 137 -13.45 6.49 28.13
N PHE A 138 -14.56 7.22 28.25
CA PHE A 138 -15.34 7.26 29.48
C PHE A 138 -16.03 5.91 29.72
N LYS A 139 -15.81 5.31 30.89
CA LYS A 139 -16.51 4.10 31.31
C LYS A 139 -17.97 4.44 31.58
N ILE A 140 -18.89 3.96 30.73
CA ILE A 140 -20.33 4.03 31.02
C ILE A 140 -20.62 3.10 32.20
N VAL A 141 -20.81 3.67 33.38
CA VAL A 141 -21.26 2.93 34.56
C VAL A 141 -22.78 2.84 34.49
N THR A 142 -23.31 1.68 34.08
CA THR A 142 -24.74 1.41 34.18
C THR A 142 -25.12 1.19 35.64
N ASN A 143 -25.64 2.24 36.28
CA ASN A 143 -26.16 2.14 37.63
C ASN A 143 -27.49 1.37 37.57
N LYS A 144 -27.46 0.04 37.74
CA LYS A 144 -28.68 -0.77 37.86
C LYS A 144 -29.43 -0.32 39.12
N ARG A 145 -30.40 0.59 38.96
CA ARG A 145 -31.36 0.93 40.03
C ARG A 145 -32.03 -0.37 40.47
N LYS A 146 -31.76 -0.81 41.70
CA LYS A 146 -32.46 -1.94 42.31
C LYS A 146 -33.95 -1.60 42.33
N SER A 147 -34.77 -2.43 41.68
CA SER A 147 -36.22 -2.32 41.73
C SER A 147 -36.68 -2.45 43.18
N LYS A 148 -37.35 -1.42 43.71
CA LYS A 148 -37.98 -1.48 45.04
C LYS A 148 -39.02 -2.60 45.03
N LYS A 149 -38.82 -3.60 45.89
CA LYS A 149 -39.80 -4.66 46.17
C LYS A 149 -41.06 -3.96 46.69
N LYS A 150 -42.20 -4.12 46.01
CA LYS A 150 -43.50 -3.74 46.58
C LYS A 150 -43.82 -4.76 47.68
N VAL A 151 -44.07 -4.24 48.89
CA VAL A 151 -44.62 -4.97 50.03
C VAL A 151 -46.12 -5.09 49.85
#